data_AF-A0A2L2Z4M2-F1
#
_entry.id   AF-A0A2L2Z4M2-F1
#
_cell.length_a   1.000
_cell.length_b   1.000
_cell.length_c   1.000
_cell.angle_alpha   90.00
_cell.angle_beta   90.00
_cell.angle_gamma   90.00
#
_symmetry.space_group_name_H-M   'P 1'
#
loop_
_entity.id
_entity.type
_entity.pdbx_description
1 polymer ?
#
loop_
_entity_poly.entity_id
_entity_poly.type
_entity_poly.pdbx_seq_one_letter_code
_entity_poly.pdbx_strand_id
1 'polypeptide(L)'
;NYAHLEDQFKNACLSIFNNNWSNIHDFTPAEGERNWTLLPKDARIEDFFPLPSPEKLGDLQVMTDPQSSLVPQTQGCLQRLSMQYCLVVFFADGHAQNR
;
A
#
# COMPACT_ATOMS: atom_id res chain seq x y z
N ASN A 1 4.66 -8.74 0.54
CA ASN A 1 5.58 -8.85 -0.61
C ASN A 1 5.95 -10.30 -0.87
N TYR A 2 6.27 -10.64 -2.12
CA TYR A 2 6.79 -11.94 -2.55
C TYR A 2 7.47 -11.79 -3.92
N ALA A 3 8.28 -12.79 -4.31
CA ALA A 3 9.24 -12.67 -5.42
C ALA A 3 8.64 -12.19 -6.76
N HIS A 4 7.44 -12.66 -7.12
CA HIS A 4 6.83 -12.37 -8.42
C HIS A 4 5.94 -11.11 -8.43
N LEU A 5 5.76 -10.45 -7.28
CA LEU A 5 4.79 -9.36 -7.18
C LEU A 5 5.16 -8.16 -8.07
N GLU A 6 6.45 -7.85 -8.22
CA GLU A 6 6.90 -6.74 -9.06
C GLU A 6 6.55 -6.94 -10.54
N ASP A 7 6.79 -8.13 -11.07
CA ASP A 7 6.46 -8.45 -12.45
C ASP A 7 4.96 -8.46 -12.69
N GLN A 8 4.16 -8.86 -11.70
CA GLN A 8 2.70 -8.76 -11.79
C GLN A 8 2.22 -7.32 -11.85
N PHE A 9 2.81 -6.40 -11.06
CA PHE A 9 2.51 -4.96 -11.17
C PHE A 9 2.86 -4.42 -12.56
N LYS A 10 4.03 -4.78 -13.10
CA LYS A 10 4.45 -4.41 -14.46
C LYS A 10 3.49 -4.94 -15.52
N ASN A 11 3.14 -6.23 -15.45
CA ASN A 11 2.25 -6.89 -16.39
C ASN A 11 0.82 -6.36 -16.32
N ALA A 12 0.38 -5.89 -15.15
CA ALA A 12 -0.90 -5.23 -14.96
C ALA A 12 -0.88 -3.73 -15.31
N CYS A 13 0.27 -3.19 -15.74
CA CYS A 13 0.46 -1.76 -16.00
C CYS A 13 0.14 -0.87 -14.79
N LEU A 14 0.43 -1.36 -13.57
CA LEU A 14 0.21 -0.63 -12.33
C LEU A 14 1.52 -0.03 -11.82
N SER A 15 1.51 1.28 -11.55
CA SER A 15 2.62 1.94 -10.85
C SER A 15 2.49 1.73 -9.35
N ILE A 16 3.57 1.28 -8.70
CA ILE A 16 3.65 1.14 -7.23
C ILE A 16 3.53 2.49 -6.50
N PHE A 17 3.77 3.61 -7.21
CA PHE A 17 3.68 4.96 -6.65
C PHE A 17 2.30 5.61 -6.85
N ASN A 18 1.45 5.06 -7.73
CA ASN A 18 0.11 5.58 -7.98
C ASN A 18 -0.91 4.89 -7.07
N ASN A 19 -1.02 5.34 -5.82
CA ASN A 19 -1.90 4.72 -4.84
C ASN A 19 -2.66 5.78 -4.02
N ASN A 20 -3.99 5.83 -4.17
CA ASN A 20 -4.88 6.79 -3.50
C ASN A 20 -5.87 6.08 -2.56
N TRP A 21 -5.36 5.15 -1.74
CA TRP A 21 -6.15 4.21 -0.94
C TRP A 21 -7.07 4.86 0.10
N SER A 22 -6.75 6.05 0.60
CA SER A 22 -7.45 6.67 1.74
C SER A 22 -8.52 7.69 1.34
N ASN A 23 -8.56 8.12 0.08
CA ASN A 23 -9.49 9.14 -0.39
C ASN A 23 -10.74 8.49 -0.98
N ILE A 24 -11.62 8.02 -0.09
CA ILE A 24 -12.82 7.28 -0.47
C ILE A 24 -13.97 8.24 -0.76
N HIS A 25 -14.61 8.06 -1.92
CA HIS A 25 -15.85 8.73 -2.24
C HIS A 25 -17.04 7.84 -1.86
N ASP A 26 -17.94 8.37 -1.05
CA ASP A 26 -19.19 7.72 -0.68
C ASP A 26 -20.33 8.29 -1.54
N PHE A 27 -20.88 7.45 -2.42
CA PHE A 27 -22.00 7.83 -3.29
C PHE A 27 -23.35 7.88 -2.55
N THR A 28 -23.43 7.32 -1.34
CA THR A 28 -24.66 7.21 -0.55
C THR A 28 -24.41 7.59 0.92
N PRO A 29 -23.97 8.84 1.19
CA PRO A 29 -23.70 9.27 2.55
C PRO A 29 -25.01 9.31 3.35
N ALA A 30 -25.00 8.71 4.54
CA ALA A 30 -26.08 8.88 5.51
C ALA A 30 -25.81 10.15 6.35
N GLU A 31 -26.85 10.96 6.58
CA GLU A 31 -26.72 12.22 7.31
C GLU A 31 -26.24 11.96 8.74
N GLY A 32 -25.16 12.63 9.15
CA GLY A 32 -24.57 12.48 10.48
C GLY A 32 -23.74 11.21 10.68
N GLU A 33 -23.68 10.32 9.69
CA GLU A 33 -22.92 9.06 9.77
C GLU A 33 -21.75 9.04 8.78
N ARG A 34 -20.76 8.19 9.08
CA ARG A 34 -19.66 7.89 8.17
C ARG A 34 -19.62 6.40 7.91
N ASN A 35 -19.97 6.00 6.68
CA ASN A 35 -20.07 4.59 6.27
C ASN A 35 -18.73 3.85 6.17
N TRP A 36 -17.61 4.58 6.21
CA TRP A 36 -16.27 4.03 6.06
C TRP A 36 -15.30 4.66 7.05
N THR A 37 -14.31 3.89 7.46
CA THR A 37 -13.19 4.38 8.28
C THR A 37 -11.89 3.77 7.76
N LEU A 38 -10.77 4.38 8.13
CA LEU A 38 -9.46 3.83 7.85
C LEU A 38 -9.04 2.92 9.01
N LEU A 39 -8.31 1.85 8.72
CA LEU A 39 -7.73 0.99 9.74
C LEU A 39 -6.76 1.78 10.64
N PRO A 40 -6.62 1.40 11.93
CA PRO A 40 -5.60 1.95 12.82
C PRO A 40 -4.18 1.81 12.23
N LYS A 41 -3.28 2.73 12.56
CA LYS A 41 -1.89 2.72 12.04
C LYS A 41 -1.06 1.53 12.53
N ASP A 42 -1.42 1.00 13.70
CA ASP A 42 -0.82 -0.15 14.36
C ASP A 42 -1.53 -1.48 14.03
N ALA A 43 -2.53 -1.44 13.13
CA ALA A 43 -3.18 -2.64 12.63
C ALA A 43 -2.16 -3.57 11.96
N ARG A 44 -2.11 -4.82 12.40
CA ARG A 44 -1.21 -5.83 11.84
C ARG A 44 -1.89 -6.53 10.68
N ILE A 45 -1.18 -6.68 9.56
CA ILE A 45 -1.73 -7.33 8.36
C ILE A 45 -2.18 -8.77 8.68
N GLU A 46 -1.44 -9.47 9.55
CA GLU A 46 -1.72 -10.87 9.90
C GLU A 46 -3.05 -11.06 10.65
N ASP A 47 -3.56 -10.02 11.33
CA ASP A 47 -4.83 -10.08 12.05
C ASP A 47 -6.03 -10.09 11.08
N PHE A 48 -5.84 -9.58 9.85
CA PHE A 48 -6.88 -9.52 8.81
C PHE A 48 -6.66 -10.53 7.69
N PHE A 49 -5.39 -10.81 7.38
CA PHE A 49 -4.97 -11.69 6.29
C PHE A 49 -3.97 -12.72 6.84
N PRO A 50 -4.47 -13.82 7.45
CA PRO A 50 -3.60 -14.85 7.96
C PRO A 50 -2.79 -15.46 6.81
N LEU A 51 -1.49 -15.64 7.04
CA LEU A 51 -0.62 -16.25 6.05
C LEU A 51 -1.13 -17.67 5.73
N PRO A 52 -1.28 -18.01 4.45
CA PRO A 52 -1.78 -19.31 4.08
C PRO A 52 -0.74 -20.40 4.39
N SER A 53 -1.21 -21.62 4.66
CA SER A 53 -0.33 -22.73 5.01
C SER A 53 0.60 -23.09 3.84
N PRO A 54 1.84 -23.55 4.10
CA PRO A 54 2.79 -23.97 3.06
C PRO A 54 2.21 -25.00 2.08
N GLU A 55 1.34 -25.88 2.57
CA GLU A 55 0.63 -26.89 1.76
C GLU A 55 -0.23 -26.28 0.65
N LYS A 56 -0.70 -25.04 0.82
CA LYS A 56 -1.60 -24.37 -0.13
C LYS A 56 -0.89 -23.49 -1.15
N LEU A 57 0.28 -22.95 -0.82
CA LEU A 57 1.05 -22.07 -1.73
C LEU A 57 2.40 -22.63 -2.16
N GLY A 58 2.73 -23.86 -1.76
CA GLY A 58 4.01 -24.47 -2.07
C GLY A 58 5.16 -23.61 -1.54
N ASP A 59 6.10 -23.26 -2.44
CA ASP A 59 7.32 -22.53 -2.09
C ASP A 59 7.15 -21.00 -2.07
N LEU A 60 5.92 -20.47 -2.18
CA LEU A 60 5.70 -19.02 -2.17
C LEU A 60 5.97 -18.44 -0.79
N GLN A 61 7.08 -17.72 -0.67
CA GLN A 61 7.44 -16.98 0.55
C GLN A 61 6.77 -15.60 0.55
N VAL A 62 5.75 -15.44 1.38
CA VAL A 62 5.05 -14.17 1.59
C VAL A 62 5.59 -13.46 2.83
N MET A 63 6.00 -12.22 2.65
CA MET A 63 6.41 -11.32 3.73
C MET A 63 5.33 -10.25 3.94
N THR A 64 4.92 -10.00 5.18
CA THR A 64 3.95 -8.95 5.52
C THR A 64 4.61 -7.75 6.21
N ASP A 65 5.92 -7.80 6.43
CA ASP A 65 6.67 -6.70 7.02
C ASP A 65 6.58 -5.44 6.14
N PRO A 66 6.25 -4.27 6.73
CA PRO A 66 6.11 -3.03 5.96
C PRO A 66 7.36 -2.59 5.20
N GLN A 67 8.57 -2.86 5.73
CA GLN A 67 9.83 -2.50 5.05
C GLN A 67 10.09 -3.39 3.83
N SER A 68 9.55 -4.60 3.84
CA SER A 68 9.62 -5.50 2.69
C SER A 68 8.62 -5.15 1.58
N SER A 69 7.68 -4.22 1.81
CA SER A 69 6.59 -3.95 0.87
C SER A 69 7.10 -3.36 -0.45
N LEU A 70 6.63 -3.93 -1.57
CA LEU A 70 6.87 -3.39 -2.89
C LEU A 70 6.17 -2.03 -3.08
N VAL A 71 4.96 -1.88 -2.53
CA VAL A 71 4.22 -0.61 -2.56
C VAL A 71 4.65 0.22 -1.35
N PRO A 72 5.17 1.45 -1.53
CA PRO A 72 5.57 2.29 -0.42
C PRO A 72 4.40 2.59 0.51
N GLN A 73 4.61 2.46 1.83
CA GLN A 73 3.59 2.76 2.81
C GLN A 73 3.40 4.28 2.92
N THR A 74 2.25 4.78 2.47
CA THR A 74 1.90 6.20 2.54
C THR A 74 0.90 6.46 3.66
N GLN A 75 0.92 7.68 4.23
CA GLN A 75 -0.04 8.08 5.26
C GLN A 75 -1.42 8.44 4.68
N GLY A 76 -1.53 8.66 3.36
CA GLY A 76 -2.78 9.08 2.74
C GLY A 76 -3.35 10.35 3.37
N CYS A 77 -4.66 10.35 3.63
CA CYS A 77 -5.40 11.43 4.27
C CYS A 77 -5.35 11.37 5.82
N LEU A 78 -4.60 10.43 6.41
CA LEU A 78 -4.50 10.31 7.86
C LEU A 78 -3.92 11.56 8.50
N GLN A 79 -4.27 11.74 9.78
CA GLN A 79 -4.00 12.92 10.60
C GLN A 79 -2.56 13.43 10.43
N ARG A 80 -2.45 14.68 9.98
CA ARG A 80 -1.20 15.38 9.71
C ARG A 80 -0.42 15.58 11.00
N LEU A 81 0.86 15.19 11.01
CA LEU A 81 1.77 15.46 12.13
C LEU A 81 2.31 16.90 12.11
N SER A 82 2.34 17.54 10.94
CA SER A 82 2.76 18.93 10.76
C SER A 82 2.09 19.56 9.52
N MET A 83 2.23 20.89 9.38
CA MET A 83 1.81 21.65 8.20
C MET A 83 2.97 21.95 7.24
N GLN A 84 4.13 21.33 7.45
CA GLN A 84 5.29 21.50 6.58
C GLN A 84 5.29 20.41 5.51
N TYR A 85 5.56 20.81 4.27
CA TYR A 85 5.58 19.93 3.11
C TYR A 85 6.88 20.12 2.33
N CYS A 86 7.41 19.03 1.81
CA CYS A 86 8.51 19.01 0.86
C CYS A 86 8.07 18.18 -0.34
N LEU A 87 8.12 18.78 -1.54
CA LEU A 87 7.86 18.07 -2.78
C LEU A 87 9.19 17.60 -3.35
N VAL A 88 9.30 16.30 -3.60
CA VAL A 88 10.45 15.68 -4.27
C VAL A 88 9.98 15.08 -5.58
N VAL A 89 10.67 15.40 -6.68
CA VAL A 89 10.35 14.90 -8.02
C VAL A 89 11.57 14.20 -8.58
N PHE A 90 11.37 12.96 -9.03
CA PHE A 90 12.38 12.18 -9.73
C PHE A 90 11.99 12.06 -11.20
N PHE A 91 12.97 12.22 -12.08
CA PHE A 91 12.81 11.98 -13.51
C PHE A 91 13.44 10.65 -13.88
N ALA A 92 12.83 9.94 -14.84
CA ALA A 92 13.42 8.73 -15.39
C ALA A 92 14.70 9.09 -16.15
N ASP A 93 15.84 8.59 -15.67
CA ASP A 93 17.16 8.82 -16.27
C ASP A 93 17.87 7.52 -16.63
N GLY A 94 17.18 6.37 -16.51
CA GLY A 94 17.75 5.04 -16.72
C GLY A 94 18.53 4.48 -15.53
N HIS A 95 18.68 5.22 -14.42
CA HIS A 95 19.39 4.79 -13.21
C HIS A 95 18.48 4.61 -12.00
N ALA A 96 17.17 4.47 -12.22
CA ALA A 96 16.16 4.38 -11.15
C ALA A 96 16.36 3.20 -10.17
N GLN A 97 17.08 2.14 -10.56
CA GLN A 97 17.39 0.98 -9.71
C GLN A 97 18.52 1.25 -8.69
N ASN A 98 19.27 2.36 -8.82
CA ASN A 98 20.44 2.68 -8.01
C ASN A 98 20.20 3.79 -6.95
N ARG A 99 18.94 4.20 -6.75
CA ARG A 99 18.56 5.34 -5.90
C ARG A 99 17.67 4.92 -4.75
#